data_AF-A0A268RM06-F1
#
_entry.id   AF-A0A268RM06-F1
#
_cell.length_a   1.000
_cell.length_b   1.000
_cell.length_c   1.000
_cell.angle_alpha   90.00
_cell.angle_beta   90.00
_cell.angle_gamma   90.00
#
_symmetry.space_group_name_H-M   'P 1'
#
loop_
_entity.id
_entity.type
_entity.pdbx_description
1 polymer ?
#
loop_
_entity_poly.entity_id
_entity_poly.type
_entity_poly.pdbx_seq_one_letter_code
_entity_poly.pdbx_strand_id
1 'polypeptide(L)'
;FIKPIDVKMLHELFAANMPILTIEEAVLQGGFGSAILEYAHEHGFHHSEIDRMGIPDTFIEHGSVNELLEEIGMTVDDVVERMGKLARKKQKRA
;
A
#
# COMPACT_ATOMS: atom_id res chain seq x y z
N PHE A 1 -7.83 0.63 12.04
CA PHE A 1 -9.21 0.53 11.55
C PHE A 1 -9.26 1.02 10.11
N ILE A 2 -9.90 0.30 9.19
CA ILE A 2 -10.14 0.80 7.82
C ILE A 2 -11.23 1.87 7.83
N LYS A 3 -12.19 1.78 8.74
CA LYS A 3 -13.20 2.83 8.98
C LYS A 3 -13.60 2.87 10.46
N PRO A 4 -13.48 4.02 11.15
CA PRO A 4 -12.79 5.23 10.68
C PRO A 4 -11.28 4.99 10.55
N ILE A 5 -10.64 5.66 9.58
CA ILE A 5 -9.18 5.71 9.45
C ILE A 5 -8.63 6.66 10.52
N ASP A 6 -7.44 6.37 11.05
CA ASP A 6 -6.70 7.34 11.87
C ASP A 6 -6.11 8.45 10.99
N VAL A 7 -6.93 9.45 10.70
CA VAL A 7 -6.56 10.57 9.84
C VAL A 7 -5.46 11.44 10.43
N LYS A 8 -5.30 11.46 11.76
CA LYS A 8 -4.27 12.27 12.41
C LYS A 8 -2.89 11.68 12.14
N MET A 9 -2.73 10.38 12.42
CA MET A 9 -1.50 9.66 12.11
C MET A 9 -1.19 9.72 10.61
N LEU A 10 -2.22 9.52 9.77
CA LEU A 10 -2.03 9.54 8.32
C LEU A 10 -1.55 10.90 7.81
N HIS A 11 -2.11 11.99 8.32
CA HIS A 11 -1.67 13.35 7.99
C HIS A 11 -0.21 13.60 8.39
N GLU A 12 0.21 13.13 9.57
CA GLU A 12 1.59 13.25 10.04
C GLU A 12 2.57 12.50 9.13
N LEU A 13 2.21 11.29 8.67
CA LEU A 13 3.01 10.50 7.72
C LEU A 13 3.17 11.20 6.37
N PHE A 14 2.08 11.77 5.85
CA PHE A 14 2.11 12.51 4.59
C PHE A 14 2.88 13.83 4.71
N ALA A 15 2.73 14.56 5.81
CA ALA A 15 3.48 15.79 6.07
C ALA A 15 5.00 15.52 6.22
N ALA A 16 5.38 14.36 6.76
CA ALA A 16 6.76 13.88 6.78
C ALA A 16 7.27 13.43 5.39
N ASN A 17 6.41 13.46 4.37
CA ASN A 17 6.67 13.03 3.00
C ASN A 17 7.24 11.61 2.94
N MET A 18 6.86 10.73 3.88
CA MET A 18 7.36 9.36 3.91
C MET A 18 6.77 8.55 2.74
N PRO A 19 7.56 7.70 2.06
CA PRO A 19 6.97 6.73 1.14
C PRO A 19 6.09 5.76 1.93
N ILE A 20 4.91 5.44 1.39
CA ILE A 20 3.91 4.60 2.04
C ILE A 20 3.68 3.34 1.19
N LEU A 21 3.72 2.19 1.83
CA LEU A 21 3.25 0.92 1.26
C LEU A 21 2.06 0.44 2.08
N THR A 22 0.88 0.38 1.47
CA THR A 22 -0.31 -0.22 2.11
C THR A 22 -0.33 -1.72 1.83
N ILE A 23 -0.62 -2.53 2.85
CA ILE A 23 -0.73 -3.98 2.72
C ILE A 23 -2.11 -4.40 3.23
N GLU A 24 -2.85 -5.15 2.42
CA GLU A 24 -4.18 -5.68 2.77
C GLU A 24 -4.41 -7.06 2.17
N GLU A 25 -4.94 -8.00 2.94
CA GLU A 25 -5.43 -9.30 2.42
C GLU A 25 -6.86 -9.14 1.88
N ALA A 26 -7.03 -8.19 0.97
CA ALA A 26 -8.29 -7.85 0.33
C ALA A 26 -8.02 -7.39 -1.11
N VAL A 27 -9.06 -7.38 -1.94
CA VAL A 27 -8.96 -6.84 -3.30
C VAL A 27 -8.55 -5.37 -3.25
N LEU A 28 -7.56 -5.01 -4.07
CA LEU A 28 -7.01 -3.66 -4.11
C LEU A 28 -8.07 -2.59 -4.44
N GLN A 29 -9.04 -2.92 -5.29
CA GLN A 29 -10.09 -2.03 -5.77
C GLN A 29 -11.09 -1.75 -4.64
N GLY A 30 -11.19 -0.49 -4.22
CA GLY A 30 -12.09 -0.08 -3.13
C GLY A 30 -11.63 -0.51 -1.72
N GLY A 31 -10.47 -1.15 -1.61
CA GLY A 31 -9.87 -1.56 -0.33
C GLY A 31 -9.24 -0.43 0.48
N PHE A 32 -8.50 -0.82 1.52
CA PHE A 32 -7.77 0.07 2.41
C PHE A 32 -6.82 1.00 1.64
N GLY A 33 -6.02 0.46 0.72
CA GLY A 33 -5.09 1.26 -0.07
C GLY A 33 -5.80 2.26 -0.97
N SER A 34 -7.02 1.97 -1.44
CA SER A 34 -7.84 2.94 -2.18
C SER A 34 -8.25 4.11 -1.28
N ALA A 35 -8.70 3.84 -0.05
CA ALA A 35 -9.08 4.88 0.90
C ALA A 35 -7.90 5.78 1.31
N ILE A 36 -6.68 5.23 1.40
CA ILE A 36 -5.46 6.02 1.64
C ILE A 36 -5.15 6.95 0.46
N LEU A 37 -5.32 6.47 -0.79
CA LEU A 37 -5.15 7.29 -1.99
C LEU A 37 -6.21 8.40 -2.08
N GLU A 38 -7.47 8.09 -1.77
CA GLU A 38 -8.57 9.07 -1.70
C GLU A 38 -8.22 10.19 -0.71
N TYR A 39 -7.83 9.82 0.52
CA TYR A 39 -7.43 10.79 1.54
C TYR A 39 -6.27 11.67 1.07
N ALA A 40 -5.22 11.06 0.49
CA ALA A 40 -4.06 11.79 -0.01
C ALA A 40 -4.45 12.82 -1.08
N HIS A 41 -5.35 12.43 -2.00
CA HIS A 41 -5.83 13.30 -3.05
C HIS A 41 -6.66 14.47 -2.49
N GLU A 42 -7.62 14.20 -1.61
CA GLU A 42 -8.50 15.20 -1.01
C GLU A 42 -7.74 16.26 -0.19
N HIS A 43 -6.59 15.89 0.39
CA HIS A 43 -5.78 16.76 1.24
C HIS A 43 -4.55 17.35 0.53
N GLY A 44 -4.43 17.18 -0.79
CA GLY A 44 -3.38 17.82 -1.59
C GLY A 44 -1.99 17.17 -1.51
N PHE A 45 -1.89 15.93 -1.02
CA PHE A 45 -0.63 15.20 -0.87
C PHE A 45 -0.16 14.53 -2.18
N HIS A 46 -0.33 15.21 -3.33
CA HIS A 46 -0.05 14.68 -4.67
C HIS A 46 1.41 14.29 -4.93
N HIS A 47 2.33 14.76 -4.09
CA HIS A 47 3.77 14.47 -4.19
C HIS A 47 4.18 13.20 -3.43
N SER A 48 3.26 12.60 -2.67
CA SER A 48 3.54 11.42 -1.85
C SER A 48 3.73 10.20 -2.73
N GLU A 49 4.76 9.41 -2.44
CA GLU A 49 4.98 8.12 -3.07
C GLU A 49 4.18 7.05 -2.32
N ILE A 50 3.12 6.54 -2.94
CA ILE A 50 2.23 5.54 -2.36
C ILE A 50 2.20 4.32 -3.29
N ASP A 51 2.48 3.14 -2.75
CA ASP A 51 2.25 1.85 -3.42
C ASP A 51 1.28 1.01 -2.60
N ARG A 52 0.64 0.03 -3.27
CA ARG A 52 -0.37 -0.82 -2.67
C ARG A 52 -0.10 -2.29 -2.98
N MET A 53 -0.30 -3.10 -1.98
CA MET A 53 -0.09 -4.54 -2.01
C MET A 53 -1.31 -5.23 -1.41
N GLY A 54 -1.87 -6.16 -2.17
CA GLY A 54 -3.09 -6.87 -1.81
C GLY A 54 -3.53 -7.80 -2.93
N ILE A 55 -4.73 -8.35 -2.79
CA ILE A 55 -5.23 -9.38 -3.70
C ILE A 55 -5.57 -8.72 -5.05
N PRO A 56 -5.07 -9.27 -6.18
CA PRO A 56 -5.45 -8.79 -7.51
C PRO A 56 -6.93 -9.04 -7.79
N ASP A 57 -7.52 -8.24 -8.68
CA ASP A 57 -8.91 -8.42 -9.12
C ASP A 57 -9.02 -9.54 -10.17
N THR A 58 -8.68 -10.74 -9.73
CA THR A 58 -8.67 -11.97 -10.51
C THR A 58 -9.18 -13.11 -9.64
N PHE A 59 -9.72 -14.16 -10.26
CA PHE A 59 -10.04 -15.37 -9.52
C PHE A 59 -8.75 -16.02 -9.00
N ILE A 60 -8.76 -16.36 -7.71
CA ILE A 60 -7.70 -17.11 -7.05
C ILE A 60 -8.16 -18.56 -6.95
N GLU A 61 -7.33 -19.48 -7.41
CA GLU A 61 -7.62 -20.91 -7.44
C GLU A 61 -7.64 -21.52 -6.02
N HIS A 62 -8.05 -22.79 -5.93
CA HIS A 62 -8.00 -23.51 -4.67
C HIS A 62 -6.56 -23.93 -4.33
N GLY A 63 -6.12 -23.62 -3.11
CA GLY A 63 -4.80 -23.96 -2.60
C GLY A 63 -4.70 -23.66 -1.11
N SER A 64 -3.54 -23.89 -0.52
CA SER A 64 -3.30 -23.39 0.84
C SER A 64 -3.13 -21.86 0.81
N VAL A 65 -3.56 -21.18 1.88
CA VAL A 65 -3.45 -19.71 1.96
C VAL A 65 -2.02 -19.23 1.73
N ASN A 66 -1.03 -19.93 2.29
CA ASN A 66 0.37 -19.54 2.16
C ASN A 66 0.88 -19.64 0.72
N GLU A 67 0.55 -20.72 0.00
CA GLU A 67 0.93 -20.89 -1.40
C GLU A 67 0.25 -19.82 -2.28
N LEU A 68 -1.03 -19.55 -2.04
CA LEU A 68 -1.76 -18.54 -2.80
C LEU A 68 -1.22 -17.12 -2.55
N LEU A 69 -0.86 -16.80 -1.31
CA LEU A 69 -0.22 -15.51 -0.99
C LEU A 69 1.17 -15.40 -1.62
N GLU A 70 1.97 -16.47 -1.61
CA GLU A 70 3.26 -16.51 -2.28
C GLU A 70 3.12 -16.34 -3.81
N GLU A 71 2.14 -17.00 -4.42
CA GLU A 71 1.84 -16.89 -5.86
C GLU A 71 1.50 -15.47 -6.30
N ILE A 72 0.73 -14.73 -5.50
CA ILE A 72 0.37 -13.34 -5.79
C ILE A 72 1.42 -12.32 -5.31
N GLY A 73 2.59 -12.79 -4.85
CA GLY A 73 3.70 -11.95 -4.41
C GLY A 73 3.38 -11.20 -3.12
N MET A 74 2.69 -11.86 -2.18
CA MET A 74 2.36 -11.39 -0.83
C MET A 74 3.25 -11.98 0.26
N THR A 75 4.56 -12.02 0.02
CA THR A 75 5.56 -12.47 1.00
C THR A 75 6.27 -11.32 1.70
N VAL A 76 7.00 -11.64 2.78
CA VAL A 76 7.89 -10.68 3.46
C VAL A 76 8.95 -10.13 2.50
N ASP A 77 9.51 -10.99 1.63
CA ASP A 77 10.55 -10.60 0.69
C ASP A 77 10.01 -9.61 -0.36
N ASP A 78 8.78 -9.83 -0.85
CA ASP A 78 8.09 -8.90 -1.76
C ASP A 78 7.86 -7.53 -1.12
N VAL A 79 7.44 -7.51 0.16
CA VAL A 79 7.27 -6.27 0.93
C VAL A 79 8.58 -5.51 1.03
N VAL A 80 9.66 -6.20 1.41
CA VAL A 80 11.00 -5.59 1.54
C VAL A 80 11.50 -5.05 0.20
N GLU A 81 11.31 -5.81 -0.88
CA GLU A 81 11.71 -5.40 -2.22
C GLU A 81 10.95 -4.13 -2.67
N ARG A 82 9.61 -4.13 -2.55
CA ARG A 82 8.76 -2.99 -2.91
C ARG A 82 9.12 -1.74 -2.10
N MET A 83 9.27 -1.89 -0.78
CA MET A 83 9.63 -0.79 0.10
C MET A 83 11.03 -0.24 -0.23
N GLY A 84 11.99 -1.13 -0.54
CA GLY A 84 13.33 -0.74 -0.97
C GLY A 84 13.32 0.08 -2.27
N LYS A 85 12.47 -0.27 -3.24
CA LYS A 85 12.28 0.50 -4.47
C LYS A 85 11.69 1.89 -4.19
N LEU A 86 10.67 1.98 -3.33
CA LEU A 86 10.06 3.26 -2.93
C LEU A 86 11.05 4.21 -2.24
N ALA A 87 11.81 3.70 -1.27
CA ALA A 87 12.80 4.51 -0.55
C ALA A 87 13.88 5.07 -1.49
N ARG A 88 14.35 4.28 -2.45
CA ARG A 88 15.36 4.70 -3.46
C ARG A 88 14.82 5.75 -4.44
N LYS A 89 13.56 5.64 -4.86
CA LYS A 89 12.93 6.65 -5.74
C LYS A 89 12.90 8.03 -5.09
N LYS A 90 12.59 8.09 -3.78
CA LYS A 90 12.59 9.35 -3.03
C LYS A 90 13.96 10.00 -2.95
N GLN A 91 15.02 9.21 -2.71
CA GLN A 91 16.40 9.72 -2.66
C GLN A 91 16.86 10.39 -3.96
N LYS A 92 16.35 9.97 -5.12
CA LYS A 92 16.71 10.56 -6.42
C LYS A 92 15.99 11.87 -6.74
N ARG A 93 14.94 12.23 -5.98
CA ARG A 93 14.12 13.44 -6.21
C ARG A 93 14.47 14.60 -5.27
N ALA A 94 15.26 14.35 -4.22
CA ALA A 94 15.81 15.37 -3.34
C ALA A 94 17.16 15.87 -3.88
#